data_AF-A0AAR2LES4-F1
#
_entry.id   AF-A0AAR2LES4-F1
#
_cell.length_a   1.000
_cell.length_b   1.000
_cell.length_c   1.000
_cell.angle_alpha   90.00
_cell.angle_beta   90.00
_cell.angle_gamma   90.00
#
_symmetry.space_group_name_H-M   'P 1'
#
loop_
_entity.id
_entity.type
_entity.pdbx_description
1 polymer ?
#
loop_
_entity_poly.entity_id
_entity_poly.type
_entity_poly.pdbx_seq_one_letter_code
_entity_poly.pdbx_strand_id
1 'polypeptide(L)'
;MYKVGGIAGLSGALGLWSASVLAAEGEKPSEGIGIDELSLYTTPPQNLRYVEPERGQVEEGVATVRKLAEPYTSWGQQTTDMAKEKVQGVYGAVKPKVDGAVQFGQDSYTYLKNPPSEFYPRAGVIGFAGILGLFLARGSRLKKLVYPTGLMAVGASLYYPQQAATIAKSSGDALYDWALQGYVAVEKLVTGKAAQKTEKAEEKPSSGEAAA
;
A
#
# COMPACT_ATOMS: atom_id res chain seq x y z
N MET A 1 29.62 -12.73 -1.64
CA MET A 1 28.99 -14.06 -1.55
C MET A 1 27.48 -13.84 -1.61
N TYR A 2 26.85 -14.03 -2.76
CA TYR A 2 25.40 -13.92 -2.92
C TYR A 2 24.92 -15.11 -3.73
N LYS A 3 24.07 -15.94 -3.12
CA LYS A 3 23.59 -17.22 -3.66
C LYS A 3 22.27 -16.94 -4.39
N VAL A 4 22.28 -17.02 -5.72
CA VAL A 4 21.07 -16.98 -6.56
C VAL A 4 20.45 -18.37 -6.52
N GLY A 5 19.30 -18.50 -5.86
CA GLY A 5 18.48 -19.71 -5.89
C GLY A 5 17.48 -19.63 -7.04
N GLY A 6 17.77 -20.30 -8.14
CA GLY A 6 16.81 -20.52 -9.23
C GLY A 6 15.76 -21.55 -8.82
N ILE A 7 14.48 -21.19 -8.94
CA ILE A 7 13.37 -22.13 -8.79
C ILE A 7 13.17 -22.83 -10.14
N ALA A 8 13.50 -24.11 -10.17
CA ALA A 8 13.31 -24.99 -11.32
C ALA A 8 11.80 -25.22 -11.56
N GLY A 9 11.40 -25.13 -12.83
CA GLY A 9 10.01 -25.28 -13.26
C GLY A 9 9.48 -26.70 -13.01
N LEU A 10 8.22 -26.77 -12.56
CA LEU A 10 7.45 -28.01 -12.55
C LEU A 10 7.22 -28.46 -14.00
N SER A 11 7.79 -29.61 -14.36
CA SER A 11 7.42 -30.34 -15.57
C SER A 11 6.04 -30.99 -15.35
N GLY A 12 4.99 -30.35 -15.84
CA GLY A 12 3.64 -30.89 -15.87
C GLY A 12 3.44 -31.78 -17.09
N ALA A 13 3.81 -33.06 -16.97
CA ALA A 13 3.43 -34.05 -17.96
C ALA A 13 1.93 -34.39 -17.80
N LEU A 14 1.08 -33.77 -18.61
CA LEU A 14 -0.30 -34.19 -18.82
C LEU A 14 -0.29 -35.56 -19.52
N GLY A 15 -0.46 -36.62 -18.74
CA GLY A 15 -0.75 -37.95 -19.27
C GLY A 15 -2.14 -37.96 -19.90
N LEU A 16 -2.22 -37.90 -21.23
CA LEU A 16 -3.42 -38.18 -22.00
C LEU A 16 -3.77 -39.67 -21.83
N TRP A 17 -4.78 -39.97 -21.02
CA TRP A 17 -5.39 -41.29 -21.00
C TRP A 17 -6.36 -41.39 -22.18
N SER A 18 -5.94 -42.06 -23.25
CA SER A 18 -6.82 -42.44 -24.36
C SER A 18 -7.36 -43.84 -24.07
N ALA A 19 -8.61 -43.94 -23.64
CA ALA A 19 -9.34 -45.20 -23.60
C ALA A 19 -9.78 -45.56 -25.02
N SER A 20 -9.00 -46.41 -25.69
CA SER A 20 -9.43 -47.06 -26.93
C SER A 20 -10.50 -48.09 -26.59
N VAL A 21 -11.73 -47.83 -27.02
CA VAL A 21 -12.87 -48.76 -26.96
C VAL A 21 -12.53 -49.99 -27.79
N LEU A 22 -12.60 -51.17 -27.15
CA LEU A 22 -12.61 -52.45 -27.83
C LEU A 22 -13.90 -52.53 -28.67
N ALA A 23 -13.80 -52.28 -29.97
CA ALA A 23 -14.81 -52.70 -30.92
C ALA A 23 -14.61 -54.22 -31.12
N ALA A 24 -15.50 -54.99 -30.51
CA ALA A 24 -15.57 -56.43 -30.70
C ALA A 24 -15.70 -56.74 -32.21
N GLU A 25 -14.86 -57.66 -32.64
CA GLU A 25 -14.89 -58.37 -33.91
C GLU A 25 -16.31 -58.90 -34.17
N GLY A 26 -16.89 -58.49 -35.29
CA GLY A 26 -18.15 -58.99 -35.82
C GLY A 26 -17.96 -59.29 -37.30
N GLU A 27 -18.05 -60.58 -37.64
CA GLU A 27 -17.96 -61.16 -38.97
C GLU A 27 -18.70 -60.40 -40.08
N LYS A 28 -18.20 -60.58 -41.31
CA LYS A 28 -18.94 -60.34 -42.55
C LYS A 28 -20.35 -60.95 -42.46
N PRO A 29 -21.39 -60.28 -42.97
CA PRO A 29 -22.53 -60.96 -43.53
C PRO A 29 -22.47 -60.85 -45.05
N SER A 30 -22.24 -61.98 -45.71
CA SER A 30 -22.73 -62.19 -47.07
C SER A 30 -24.22 -62.53 -46.97
N GLU A 31 -25.10 -61.60 -47.37
CA GLU A 31 -26.36 -61.81 -48.13
C GLU A 31 -27.30 -60.58 -48.04
N GLY A 32 -27.56 -59.98 -49.20
CA GLY A 32 -28.77 -59.21 -49.59
C GLY A 32 -29.42 -58.24 -48.60
N ILE A 33 -28.84 -57.07 -48.37
CA ILE A 33 -29.57 -55.92 -47.80
C ILE A 33 -30.25 -55.16 -48.95
N GLY A 34 -31.57 -55.04 -48.92
CA GLY A 34 -32.36 -54.34 -49.93
C GLY A 34 -32.00 -52.86 -50.00
N ILE A 35 -31.80 -52.35 -51.22
CA ILE A 35 -31.40 -50.95 -51.50
C ILE A 35 -32.43 -49.94 -50.95
N ASP A 36 -33.69 -50.35 -50.79
CA ASP A 36 -34.77 -49.53 -50.22
C ASP A 36 -34.57 -49.16 -48.74
N GLU A 37 -33.80 -49.94 -47.97
CA GLU A 37 -33.50 -49.63 -46.57
C GLU A 37 -32.27 -48.70 -46.41
N LEU A 38 -31.54 -48.45 -47.51
CA LEU A 38 -30.35 -47.59 -47.55
C LEU A 38 -30.64 -46.16 -48.05
N SER A 39 -31.92 -45.76 -48.14
CA SER A 39 -32.27 -44.39 -48.48
C SER A 39 -31.86 -43.42 -47.36
N LEU A 40 -30.74 -42.72 -47.58
CA LEU A 40 -30.18 -41.66 -46.71
C LEU A 40 -31.13 -40.50 -46.36
N TYR A 41 -32.32 -40.47 -46.95
CA TYR A 41 -33.33 -39.43 -46.77
C TYR A 41 -34.67 -39.96 -46.25
N THR A 42 -34.76 -41.22 -45.83
CA THR A 42 -36.00 -41.73 -45.25
C THR A 42 -36.26 -41.03 -43.91
N THR A 43 -37.41 -40.37 -43.79
CA THR A 43 -37.79 -39.67 -42.56
C THR A 43 -38.21 -40.73 -41.55
N PRO A 44 -37.59 -40.81 -40.36
CA PRO A 44 -37.94 -41.83 -39.38
C PRO A 44 -39.43 -41.72 -39.00
N PRO A 45 -40.11 -42.86 -38.74
CA PRO A 45 -41.54 -42.86 -38.43
C PRO A 45 -41.86 -41.99 -37.22
N GLN A 46 -42.87 -41.12 -37.36
CA GLN A 46 -43.24 -40.04 -36.43
C GLN A 46 -43.79 -40.50 -35.06
N ASN A 47 -43.76 -41.80 -34.75
CA ASN A 47 -44.25 -42.38 -33.50
C ASN A 47 -43.11 -42.94 -32.62
N LEU A 48 -41.99 -42.22 -32.54
CA LEU A 48 -41.01 -42.47 -31.49
C LEU A 48 -41.53 -41.90 -30.18
N ARG A 49 -42.28 -42.71 -29.42
CA ARG A 49 -42.57 -42.40 -28.02
C ARG A 49 -41.25 -42.49 -27.26
N TYR A 50 -40.73 -41.35 -26.83
CA TYR A 50 -39.57 -41.29 -25.94
C TYR A 50 -39.92 -42.08 -24.67
N VAL A 51 -39.41 -43.29 -24.58
CA VAL A 51 -39.41 -44.08 -23.36
C VAL A 51 -38.13 -43.68 -22.66
N GLU A 52 -38.26 -42.94 -21.56
CA GLU A 52 -37.15 -42.73 -20.65
C GLU A 52 -36.63 -44.14 -20.29
N PRO A 53 -35.40 -44.51 -20.65
CA PRO A 53 -34.87 -45.81 -20.31
C PRO A 53 -34.97 -45.98 -18.79
N GLU A 54 -35.45 -47.14 -18.34
CA GLU A 54 -35.57 -47.44 -16.91
C GLU A 54 -34.22 -47.20 -16.25
N ARG A 55 -34.18 -46.29 -15.26
CA ARG A 55 -32.93 -45.71 -14.71
C ARG A 55 -31.87 -46.77 -14.55
N GLY A 56 -30.87 -46.73 -15.42
CA GLY A 56 -29.74 -47.65 -15.32
C GLY A 56 -29.00 -47.40 -14.00
N GLN A 57 -28.41 -48.43 -13.40
CA GLN A 57 -27.60 -48.30 -12.17
C GLN A 57 -26.51 -47.21 -12.30
N VAL A 58 -26.03 -46.99 -13.53
CA VAL A 58 -25.05 -45.94 -13.86
C VAL A 58 -25.66 -44.54 -13.81
N GLU A 59 -26.91 -44.37 -14.25
CA GLU A 59 -27.62 -43.10 -14.19
C GLU A 59 -27.94 -42.70 -12.74
N GLU A 60 -28.30 -43.68 -11.91
CA GLU A 60 -28.51 -43.45 -10.47
C GLU A 60 -27.20 -43.09 -9.74
N GLY A 61 -26.08 -43.72 -10.13
CA GLY A 61 -24.73 -43.37 -9.66
C GLY A 61 -24.32 -41.95 -10.07
N VAL A 62 -24.54 -41.57 -11.34
CA VAL A 62 -24.26 -40.21 -11.81
C VAL A 62 -25.18 -39.19 -11.14
N ALA A 63 -26.45 -39.54 -10.91
CA ALA A 63 -27.40 -38.68 -10.21
C ALA A 63 -27.00 -38.45 -8.74
N THR A 64 -26.53 -39.48 -8.03
CA THR A 64 -26.03 -39.34 -6.65
C THR A 64 -24.74 -38.52 -6.58
N VAL A 65 -23.80 -38.74 -7.51
CA VAL A 65 -22.59 -37.92 -7.61
C VAL A 65 -22.94 -36.45 -7.92
N ARG A 66 -23.87 -36.20 -8.84
CA ARG A 66 -24.36 -34.85 -9.13
C ARG A 66 -25.00 -34.20 -7.91
N LYS A 67 -25.86 -34.93 -7.18
CA LYS A 67 -26.50 -34.43 -5.95
C LYS A 67 -25.48 -34.07 -4.86
N LEU A 68 -24.39 -34.83 -4.76
CA LEU A 68 -23.27 -34.51 -3.85
C LEU A 68 -22.43 -33.32 -4.34
N ALA A 69 -22.34 -33.10 -5.65
CA ALA A 69 -21.60 -32.00 -6.25
C ALA A 69 -22.38 -30.67 -6.32
N GLU A 70 -23.72 -30.71 -6.36
CA GLU A 70 -24.63 -29.55 -6.32
C GLU A 70 -24.21 -28.49 -5.25
N PRO A 71 -23.98 -28.84 -3.97
CA PRO A 71 -23.57 -27.86 -2.96
C PRO A 71 -22.19 -27.23 -3.20
N TYR A 72 -21.27 -27.92 -3.87
CA TYR A 72 -19.97 -27.36 -4.23
C TYR A 72 -20.07 -26.40 -5.42
N THR A 73 -20.93 -26.71 -6.39
CA THR A 73 -21.18 -25.81 -7.53
C THR A 73 -21.85 -24.51 -7.09
N SER A 74 -22.79 -24.57 -6.14
CA SER A 74 -23.44 -23.37 -5.60
C SER A 74 -22.48 -22.52 -4.78
N TRP A 75 -21.59 -23.13 -3.98
CA TRP A 75 -20.54 -22.39 -3.27
C TRP A 75 -19.52 -21.73 -4.22
N GLY A 76 -19.13 -22.44 -5.29
CA GLY A 76 -18.29 -21.89 -6.35
C GLY A 76 -18.94 -20.68 -7.03
N GLN A 77 -20.23 -20.77 -7.38
CA GLN A 77 -20.96 -19.66 -7.97
C GLN A 77 -21.06 -18.46 -7.01
N GLN A 78 -21.41 -18.70 -5.74
CA GLN A 78 -21.51 -17.62 -4.73
C GLN A 78 -20.19 -16.89 -4.50
N THR A 79 -19.07 -17.62 -4.47
CA THR A 79 -17.75 -16.99 -4.31
C THR A 79 -17.37 -16.17 -5.55
N THR A 80 -17.72 -16.63 -6.75
CA THR A 80 -17.52 -15.84 -7.97
C THR A 80 -18.41 -14.61 -8.04
N ASP A 81 -19.66 -14.69 -7.57
CA ASP A 81 -20.59 -13.56 -7.55
C ASP A 81 -20.14 -12.50 -6.54
N MET A 82 -19.70 -12.92 -5.34
CA MET A 82 -19.12 -12.01 -4.34
C MET A 82 -17.85 -11.33 -4.87
N ALA A 83 -16.95 -12.10 -5.51
CA ALA A 83 -15.73 -11.53 -6.08
C ALA A 83 -16.04 -10.50 -7.17
N LYS A 84 -17.01 -10.79 -8.05
CA LYS A 84 -17.48 -9.88 -9.10
C LYS A 84 -18.07 -8.60 -8.51
N GLU A 85 -18.90 -8.70 -7.47
CA GLU A 85 -19.49 -7.54 -6.79
C GLU A 85 -18.40 -6.66 -6.15
N LYS A 86 -17.43 -7.25 -5.46
CA LYS A 86 -16.31 -6.50 -4.87
C LYS A 86 -15.48 -5.76 -5.92
N VAL A 87 -15.17 -6.44 -7.03
CA VAL A 87 -14.44 -5.83 -8.15
C VAL A 87 -15.26 -4.70 -8.77
N GLN A 88 -16.57 -4.88 -8.93
CA GLN A 88 -17.46 -3.84 -9.45
C GLN A 88 -17.54 -2.63 -8.53
N GLY A 89 -17.60 -2.83 -7.21
CA GLY A 89 -17.59 -1.76 -6.22
C GLY A 89 -16.28 -0.96 -6.23
N VAL A 90 -15.13 -1.65 -6.30
CA VAL A 90 -13.81 -1.00 -6.39
C VAL A 90 -13.67 -0.25 -7.72
N TYR A 91 -14.08 -0.87 -8.83
CA TYR A 91 -14.05 -0.25 -10.15
C TYR A 91 -14.94 1.01 -10.19
N GLY A 92 -16.14 0.95 -9.62
CA GLY A 92 -17.04 2.10 -9.50
C GLY A 92 -16.46 3.24 -8.67
N ALA A 93 -15.66 2.94 -7.64
CA ALA A 93 -14.99 3.96 -6.82
C ALA A 93 -13.74 4.55 -7.48
N VAL A 94 -13.00 3.76 -8.26
CA VAL A 94 -11.76 4.19 -8.91
C VAL A 94 -12.03 4.92 -10.22
N LYS A 95 -13.05 4.50 -10.99
CA LYS A 95 -13.44 5.10 -12.27
C LYS A 95 -13.58 6.63 -12.22
N PRO A 96 -14.36 7.25 -11.30
CA PRO A 96 -14.50 8.71 -11.27
C PRO A 96 -13.21 9.42 -10.89
N LYS A 97 -12.31 8.78 -10.12
CA LYS A 97 -11.00 9.36 -9.80
C LYS A 97 -10.09 9.40 -11.01
N VAL A 98 -10.11 8.33 -11.81
CA VAL A 98 -9.34 8.26 -13.07
C VAL A 98 -9.92 9.24 -14.08
N ASP A 99 -11.24 9.26 -14.26
CA ASP A 99 -11.91 10.20 -15.16
C ASP A 99 -11.62 11.65 -14.75
N GLY A 100 -11.65 11.97 -13.45
CA GLY A 100 -11.29 13.28 -12.93
C GLY A 100 -9.83 13.65 -13.18
N ALA A 101 -8.90 12.71 -13.03
CA ALA A 101 -7.48 12.94 -13.33
C ALA A 101 -7.23 13.14 -14.82
N VAL A 102 -7.94 12.39 -15.68
CA VAL A 102 -7.85 12.54 -17.14
C VAL A 102 -8.43 13.89 -17.58
N GLN A 103 -9.59 14.28 -17.05
CA GLN A 103 -10.18 15.59 -17.34
C GLN A 103 -9.28 16.73 -16.86
N PHE A 104 -8.76 16.64 -15.62
CA PHE A 104 -7.81 17.63 -15.11
C PHE A 104 -6.57 17.75 -15.99
N GLY A 105 -6.05 16.62 -16.47
CA GLY A 105 -4.93 16.60 -17.41
C GLY A 105 -5.27 17.24 -18.75
N GLN A 106 -6.47 16.99 -19.28
CA GLN A 106 -6.95 17.55 -20.54
C GLN A 106 -7.24 19.06 -20.45
N ASP A 107 -7.81 19.51 -19.33
CA ASP A 107 -8.03 20.92 -19.03
C ASP A 107 -6.71 21.67 -18.88
N SER A 108 -5.77 21.07 -18.14
CA SER A 108 -4.41 21.60 -18.00
C SER A 108 -3.68 21.67 -19.34
N TYR A 109 -3.82 20.64 -20.19
CA TYR A 109 -3.25 20.62 -21.53
C TYR A 109 -3.85 21.72 -22.42
N THR A 110 -5.17 21.88 -22.39
CA THR A 110 -5.87 22.92 -23.16
C THR A 110 -5.45 24.32 -22.71
N TYR A 111 -5.27 24.50 -21.40
CA TYR A 111 -4.78 25.75 -20.81
C TYR A 111 -3.32 26.05 -21.20
N LEU A 112 -2.46 25.03 -21.23
CA LEU A 112 -1.06 25.17 -21.67
C LEU A 112 -0.93 25.37 -23.19
N LYS A 113 -1.92 24.95 -23.97
CA LYS A 113 -1.93 25.12 -25.43
C LYS A 113 -2.19 26.57 -25.85
N ASN A 114 -2.99 27.32 -25.08
CA ASN A 114 -3.25 28.75 -25.31
C ASN A 114 -3.08 29.55 -24.00
N PRO A 115 -1.85 29.68 -23.46
CA PRO A 115 -1.65 30.32 -22.20
C PRO A 115 -1.81 31.85 -22.35
N PRO A 116 -2.45 32.53 -21.39
CA PRO A 116 -2.36 33.98 -21.31
C PRO A 116 -0.90 34.39 -21.06
N SER A 117 -0.46 35.52 -21.64
CA SER A 117 0.94 35.99 -21.60
C SER A 117 1.53 36.12 -20.18
N GLU A 118 0.68 36.22 -19.17
CA GLU A 118 1.04 36.35 -17.75
C GLU A 118 1.32 35.02 -17.04
N PHE A 119 1.07 33.87 -17.68
CA PHE A 119 1.15 32.57 -17.00
C PHE A 119 2.59 32.13 -16.70
N TYR A 120 3.49 32.15 -17.69
CA TYR A 120 4.88 31.72 -17.50
C TYR A 120 5.69 32.58 -16.53
N PRO A 121 5.58 33.92 -16.53
CA PRO A 121 6.25 34.74 -15.53
C PRO A 121 5.81 34.42 -14.10
N ARG A 122 4.49 34.26 -13.87
CA ARG A 122 3.95 33.93 -12.54
C ARG A 122 4.28 32.51 -12.10
N ALA A 123 4.07 31.53 -12.99
CA ALA A 123 4.42 30.13 -12.72
C ALA A 123 5.93 29.95 -12.52
N GLY A 124 6.74 30.70 -13.28
CA GLY A 124 8.18 30.78 -13.11
C GLY A 124 8.56 31.30 -11.73
N VAL A 125 8.06 32.47 -11.32
CA VAL A 125 8.39 33.04 -9.99
C VAL A 125 7.95 32.11 -8.86
N ILE A 126 6.75 31.52 -8.94
CA ILE A 126 6.25 30.58 -7.93
C ILE A 126 7.09 29.29 -7.90
N GLY A 127 7.43 28.74 -9.08
CA GLY A 127 8.26 27.55 -9.21
C GLY A 127 9.69 27.78 -8.70
N PHE A 128 10.31 28.90 -9.09
CA PHE A 128 11.62 29.30 -8.61
C PHE A 128 11.62 29.54 -7.10
N ALA A 129 10.62 30.22 -6.54
CA ALA A 129 10.48 30.40 -5.10
C ALA A 129 10.30 29.07 -4.35
N GLY A 130 9.56 28.11 -4.92
CA GLY A 130 9.42 26.76 -4.38
C GLY A 130 10.73 25.96 -4.40
N ILE A 131 11.48 26.02 -5.50
CA ILE A 131 12.78 25.35 -5.64
C ILE A 131 13.82 25.99 -4.72
N LEU A 132 13.88 27.33 -4.64
CA LEU A 132 14.72 28.06 -3.68
C LEU A 132 14.33 27.69 -2.25
N GLY A 133 13.03 27.61 -1.98
CA GLY A 133 12.50 27.15 -0.70
C GLY A 133 12.97 25.74 -0.36
N LEU A 134 12.94 24.80 -1.32
CA LEU A 134 13.41 23.42 -1.19
C LEU A 134 14.94 23.32 -1.05
N PHE A 135 15.67 24.27 -1.65
CA PHE A 135 17.13 24.33 -1.59
C PHE A 135 17.63 24.93 -0.26
N LEU A 136 17.02 26.00 0.24
CA LEU A 136 17.24 26.50 1.61
C LEU A 136 16.87 25.43 2.66
N ALA A 137 15.80 24.71 2.36
CA ALA A 137 15.34 23.53 3.08
C ALA A 137 16.31 22.33 3.06
N ARG A 138 17.39 22.38 2.28
CA ARG A 138 18.42 21.34 2.22
C ARG A 138 19.58 21.58 3.20
N GLY A 139 19.52 22.65 3.99
CA GLY A 139 20.44 22.93 5.10
C GLY A 139 19.75 22.94 6.46
N SER A 140 19.85 21.83 7.20
CA SER A 140 19.35 21.60 8.58
C SER A 140 17.85 21.84 8.83
N ARG A 141 17.14 20.78 9.25
CA ARG A 141 15.67 20.77 9.50
C ARG A 141 15.22 21.83 10.52
N LEU A 142 16.12 22.30 11.37
CA LEU A 142 15.81 23.31 12.38
C LEU A 142 15.55 24.69 11.75
N LYS A 143 16.27 25.07 10.68
CA LYS A 143 16.07 26.36 10.02
C LYS A 143 14.73 26.45 9.26
N LYS A 144 14.21 25.31 8.81
CA LYS A 144 12.88 25.21 8.15
C LYS A 144 11.70 25.41 9.09
N LEU A 145 11.90 25.21 10.39
CA LEU A 145 10.87 25.46 11.40
C LEU A 145 11.08 26.82 12.05
N VAL A 146 12.31 27.16 12.42
CA VAL A 146 12.60 28.43 13.08
C VAL A 146 12.33 29.62 12.16
N TYR A 147 12.61 29.53 10.86
CA TYR A 147 12.45 30.67 9.96
C TYR A 147 10.96 31.01 9.70
N PRO A 148 10.08 30.08 9.29
CA PRO A 148 8.65 30.38 9.10
C PRO A 148 7.94 30.68 10.43
N THR A 149 8.24 29.93 11.49
CA THR A 149 7.60 30.12 12.80
C THR A 149 8.07 31.44 13.43
N GLY A 150 9.34 31.79 13.27
CA GLY A 150 9.89 33.07 13.72
C GLY A 150 9.30 34.24 12.93
N LEU A 151 9.18 34.13 11.62
CA LEU A 151 8.57 35.19 10.79
C LEU A 151 7.08 35.37 11.11
N MET A 152 6.34 34.27 11.32
CA MET A 152 4.95 34.32 11.79
C MET A 152 4.84 34.94 13.18
N ALA A 153 5.73 34.59 14.12
CA ALA A 153 5.74 35.16 15.46
C ALA A 153 6.07 36.66 15.45
N VAL A 154 7.03 37.09 14.62
CA VAL A 154 7.36 38.50 14.43
C VAL A 154 6.20 39.25 13.78
N GLY A 155 5.55 38.66 12.77
CA GLY A 155 4.37 39.22 12.15
C GLY A 155 3.20 39.38 13.12
N ALA A 156 2.94 38.35 13.94
CA ALA A 156 1.91 38.40 14.97
C ALA A 156 2.25 39.41 16.08
N SER A 157 3.52 39.55 16.45
CA SER A 157 3.99 40.53 17.42
C SER A 157 3.80 41.97 16.94
N LEU A 158 4.10 42.24 15.67
CA LEU A 158 3.88 43.54 15.03
C LEU A 158 2.38 43.89 14.92
N TYR A 159 1.54 42.90 14.65
CA TYR A 159 0.10 43.10 14.47
C TYR A 159 -0.66 43.19 15.81
N TYR A 160 -0.18 42.54 16.88
CA TYR A 160 -0.78 42.59 18.24
C TYR A 160 0.26 42.86 19.35
N PRO A 161 0.78 44.09 19.43
CA PRO A 161 1.91 44.42 20.31
C PRO A 161 1.59 44.30 21.81
N GLN A 162 0.33 44.53 22.23
CA GLN A 162 -0.03 44.44 23.65
C GLN A 162 -0.06 43.01 24.18
N GLN A 163 -0.49 42.05 23.35
CA GLN A 163 -0.49 40.63 23.71
C GLN A 163 0.93 40.04 23.66
N ALA A 164 1.76 40.51 22.73
CA ALA A 164 3.17 40.13 22.69
C ALA A 164 3.95 40.66 23.91
N ALA A 165 3.68 41.89 24.35
CA ALA A 165 4.37 42.49 25.49
C ALA A 165 4.06 41.81 26.83
N THR A 166 2.82 41.35 27.05
CA THR A 166 2.46 40.62 28.28
C THR A 166 3.10 39.24 28.32
N ILE A 167 3.08 38.51 27.19
CA ILE A 167 3.73 37.21 27.06
C ILE A 167 5.26 37.36 27.23
N ALA A 168 5.86 38.38 26.61
CA ALA A 168 7.29 38.65 26.73
C ALA A 168 7.71 38.99 28.16
N LYS A 169 6.92 39.78 28.90
CA LYS A 169 7.19 40.08 30.33
C LYS A 169 7.15 38.81 31.18
N SER A 170 6.05 38.06 31.12
CA SER A 170 5.89 36.83 31.91
C SER A 170 6.95 35.76 31.62
N SER A 171 7.36 35.66 30.35
CA SER A 171 8.39 34.72 29.92
C SER A 171 9.80 35.23 30.24
N GLY A 172 10.02 36.55 30.20
CA GLY A 172 11.28 37.19 30.58
C GLY A 172 11.61 37.00 32.06
N ASP A 173 10.62 37.18 32.94
CA ASP A 173 10.80 37.00 34.39
C ASP A 173 11.14 35.54 34.72
N ALA A 174 10.43 34.58 34.12
CA ALA A 174 10.71 33.15 34.32
C ALA A 174 12.11 32.75 33.81
N LEU A 175 12.54 33.30 32.67
CA LEU A 175 13.87 33.03 32.12
C LEU A 175 14.97 33.67 32.97
N TYR A 176 14.71 34.85 33.52
CA TYR A 176 15.62 35.55 34.42
C TYR A 176 15.78 34.81 35.75
N ASP A 177 14.68 34.36 36.36
CA ASP A 177 14.71 33.56 37.59
C ASP A 177 15.45 32.23 37.38
N TRP A 178 15.21 31.56 36.26
CA TRP A 178 15.93 30.33 35.92
C TRP A 178 17.42 30.58 35.68
N ALA A 179 17.77 31.67 34.99
CA ALA A 179 19.16 32.06 34.78
C ALA A 179 19.86 32.40 36.10
N LEU A 180 19.18 33.10 37.00
CA LEU A 180 19.68 33.43 38.32
C LEU A 180 19.88 32.17 39.18
N GLN A 181 18.91 31.26 39.16
CA GLN A 181 19.02 29.95 39.83
C GLN A 181 20.16 29.11 39.25
N GLY A 182 20.34 29.12 37.93
CA GLY A 182 21.45 28.45 37.26
C GLY A 182 22.81 29.05 37.65
N TYR A 183 22.91 30.38 37.67
CA TYR A 183 24.12 31.08 38.09
C TYR A 183 24.45 30.78 39.56
N VAL A 184 23.48 30.91 40.46
CA VAL A 184 23.65 30.61 41.88
C VAL A 184 24.03 29.14 42.10
N ALA A 185 23.45 28.19 41.37
CA ALA A 185 23.82 26.78 41.46
C ALA A 185 25.28 26.53 41.02
N VAL A 186 25.72 27.19 39.94
CA VAL A 186 27.11 27.13 39.48
C VAL A 186 28.05 27.78 40.49
N GLU A 187 27.71 28.95 41.03
CA GLU A 187 28.50 29.65 42.03
C GLU A 187 28.63 28.85 43.32
N LYS A 188 27.56 28.17 43.76
CA LYS A 188 27.58 27.27 44.93
C LYS A 188 28.45 26.04 44.68
N LEU A 189 28.44 25.47 43.47
CA LEU A 189 29.34 24.37 43.10
C LEU A 189 30.80 24.83 43.03
N VAL A 190 31.08 26.03 42.50
CA VAL A 190 32.42 26.59 42.40
C VAL A 190 32.98 26.98 43.77
N THR A 191 32.19 27.67 44.59
CA THR A 191 32.58 28.09 45.96
C THR A 191 32.59 26.91 46.93
N GLY A 192 31.67 25.96 46.81
CA GLY A 192 31.67 24.70 47.58
C GLY A 192 32.88 23.82 47.24
N LYS A 193 33.33 23.83 45.99
CA LYS A 193 34.58 23.19 45.57
C LYS A 193 35.82 23.93 46.08
N ALA A 194 35.74 25.24 46.33
CA ALA A 194 36.80 26.00 46.99
C ALA A 194 36.84 25.73 48.51
N ALA A 195 35.70 25.66 49.19
CA ALA A 195 35.61 25.33 50.61
C ALA A 195 36.04 23.88 50.91
N GLN A 196 35.65 22.90 50.09
CA GLN A 196 36.16 21.52 50.17
C GLN A 196 37.67 21.43 49.91
N LYS A 197 38.24 22.35 49.11
CA LYS A 197 39.69 22.43 48.91
C LYS A 197 40.42 22.99 50.13
N THR A 198 39.76 23.85 50.91
CA THR A 198 40.30 24.40 52.16
C THR A 198 40.20 23.40 53.31
N GLU A 199 39.07 22.69 53.49
CA GLU A 199 38.95 21.65 54.53
C GLU A 199 39.87 20.44 54.28
N LYS A 200 40.05 20.03 53.01
CA LYS A 200 40.93 18.89 52.67
C LYS A 200 42.43 19.23 52.69
N ALA A 201 42.79 20.49 52.92
CA ALA A 201 44.19 20.91 53.13
C ALA A 201 44.60 20.88 54.62
N GLU A 202 43.66 20.77 55.56
CA GLU A 202 43.94 20.74 57.01
C GLU A 202 43.99 19.33 57.61
N GLU A 203 43.55 18.28 56.91
CA GLU A 203 43.56 16.88 57.40
C GLU A 203 44.58 15.99 56.62
N LYS A 204 45.88 16.13 57.00
CA LYS A 204 47.07 15.22 57.03
C LYS A 204 47.19 13.98 56.07
N PRO A 205 48.41 13.41 55.78
CA PRO A 205 49.57 13.22 56.68
C PRO A 205 50.98 13.48 56.06
N SER A 206 52.01 13.94 56.79
CA SER A 206 52.95 13.15 57.61
C SER A 206 53.43 11.82 56.99
N SER A 207 54.53 11.84 56.23
CA SER A 207 55.67 10.92 56.38
C SER A 207 56.74 11.24 55.34
N GLY A 208 57.98 11.49 55.79
CA GLY A 208 59.12 11.63 54.88
C GLY A 208 60.37 12.25 55.51
N GLU A 209 61.11 11.43 56.25
CA GLU A 209 62.57 11.28 56.11
C GLU A 209 63.57 12.10 56.97
N ALA A 210 64.51 11.32 57.54
CA ALA A 210 65.87 11.65 58.02
C ALA A 210 66.00 12.55 59.27
N ALA A 211 66.97 12.42 60.15
CA ALA A 211 68.06 11.48 60.42
C ALA A 211 68.73 11.97 61.73
N ALA A 212 69.51 11.08 62.37
CA ALA A 212 70.36 11.26 63.56
C ALA A 212 69.68 11.09 64.93
#